data_AF-A0A0Q7NH56-F1
#
_entry.id   AF-A0A0Q7NH56-F1
#
_cell.length_a   1.000
_cell.length_b   1.000
_cell.length_c   1.000
_cell.angle_alpha   90.00
_cell.angle_beta   90.00
_cell.angle_gamma   90.00
#
_symmetry.space_group_name_H-M   'P 1'
#
loop_
_entity.id
_entity.type
_entity.pdbx_description
1 polymer ?
#
loop_
_entity_poly.entity_id
_entity_poly.type
_entity_poly.pdbx_seq_one_letter_code
_entity_poly.pdbx_strand_id
1 'polypeptide(L)'
;MIRTLLIALLASCTLACTPADLTTSNAPSCPADIASAITTHSAGFTIHAPQPPGWSTRPVEGGGLVLHRFDIIEGADPPFGMATVTVATFSPAKTADAAINTLRILRPSESDWHRTRSEEVQICGNTAHLTTGTNAIAHHDYLEFAYPLGDKFYPIQIATQTPVANVSRYRADLDTILSGVRISAQ
;
A
#
# COMPACT_ATOMS: atom_id res chain seq x y z
N MET A 1 42.13 -63.34 27.09
CA MET A 1 41.46 -63.77 25.85
C MET A 1 40.86 -62.54 25.17
N ILE A 2 41.21 -62.32 23.88
CA ILE A 2 40.52 -61.49 22.85
C ILE A 2 40.39 -59.98 23.20
N ARG A 3 41.19 -59.01 22.71
CA ARG A 3 41.63 -58.62 21.35
C ARG A 3 40.47 -58.34 20.38
N THR A 4 39.99 -57.10 20.25
CA THR A 4 39.66 -56.49 18.94
C THR A 4 39.66 -54.96 19.03
N LEU A 5 40.46 -54.38 18.13
CA LEU A 5 40.62 -52.97 17.78
C LEU A 5 39.53 -52.62 16.75
N LEU A 6 38.85 -51.47 16.82
CA LEU A 6 38.16 -50.94 15.64
C LEU A 6 38.38 -49.43 15.48
N ILE A 7 38.66 -49.09 14.23
CA ILE A 7 39.26 -47.87 13.70
C ILE A 7 38.17 -46.94 13.14
N ALA A 8 38.39 -45.64 13.33
CA ALA A 8 37.96 -44.44 12.59
C ALA A 8 36.74 -44.47 11.65
N LEU A 9 35.93 -43.41 11.74
CA LEU A 9 35.68 -42.55 10.58
C LEU A 9 35.37 -41.11 11.02
N LEU A 10 36.29 -40.20 10.70
CA LEU A 10 36.09 -38.74 10.71
C LEU A 10 35.27 -38.37 9.48
N ALA A 11 34.01 -38.00 9.65
CA ALA A 11 33.23 -37.36 8.60
C ALA A 11 33.31 -35.85 8.79
N SER A 12 34.35 -35.24 8.23
CA SER A 12 34.49 -33.80 8.07
C SER A 12 33.48 -33.31 7.03
N CYS A 13 32.25 -32.99 7.44
CA CYS A 13 31.33 -32.27 6.58
C CYS A 13 31.68 -30.77 6.64
N THR A 14 32.72 -30.37 5.91
CA THR A 14 32.95 -28.97 5.55
C THR A 14 31.92 -28.58 4.50
N LEU A 15 30.68 -28.33 4.93
CA LEU A 15 29.80 -27.44 4.19
C LEU A 15 30.31 -26.04 4.48
N ALA A 16 31.09 -25.50 3.54
CA ALA A 16 31.31 -24.09 3.43
C ALA A 16 29.93 -23.43 3.31
N CYS A 17 29.38 -23.00 4.44
CA CYS A 17 28.34 -21.98 4.45
C CYS A 17 29.03 -20.72 3.95
N THR A 18 28.95 -20.49 2.64
CA THR A 18 28.97 -19.13 2.12
C THR A 18 28.04 -18.32 3.00
N PRO A 19 28.47 -17.19 3.59
CA PRO A 19 27.49 -16.23 4.06
C PRO A 19 26.69 -15.85 2.82
N ALA A 20 25.42 -16.29 2.77
CA ALA A 20 24.47 -15.52 2.02
C ALA A 20 24.57 -14.13 2.63
N ASP A 21 25.00 -13.15 1.83
CA ASP A 21 24.73 -11.75 2.10
C ASP A 21 23.21 -11.62 2.11
N LEU A 22 22.63 -11.95 3.26
CA LEU A 22 21.27 -11.61 3.62
C LEU A 22 21.32 -10.12 3.87
N THR A 23 21.25 -9.32 2.81
CA THR A 23 20.59 -8.03 2.91
C THR A 23 19.11 -8.31 3.15
N THR A 24 18.78 -8.83 4.33
CA THR A 24 17.42 -8.77 4.85
C THR A 24 17.08 -7.30 4.91
N SER A 25 16.25 -6.86 3.95
CA SER A 25 15.61 -5.56 4.01
C SER A 25 14.89 -5.48 5.36
N ASN A 26 15.36 -4.59 6.26
CA ASN A 26 14.69 -4.31 7.53
C ASN A 26 13.37 -3.53 7.34
N ALA A 27 12.89 -3.41 6.10
CA ALA A 27 11.66 -2.70 5.81
C ALA A 27 10.45 -3.51 6.34
N PRO A 28 9.53 -2.90 7.09
CA PRO A 28 8.35 -3.57 7.60
C PRO A 28 7.52 -4.14 6.44
N SER A 29 7.35 -5.45 6.39
CA SER A 29 6.57 -6.12 5.35
C SER A 29 5.42 -6.90 5.95
N CYS A 30 4.29 -6.90 5.25
CA CYS A 30 3.17 -7.76 5.51
C CYS A 30 2.52 -8.13 4.16
N PRO A 31 2.67 -9.36 3.66
CA PRO A 31 2.14 -9.76 2.36
C PRO A 31 0.60 -9.79 2.37
N ALA A 32 -0.01 -9.67 1.19
CA ALA A 32 -1.46 -9.76 1.05
C ALA A 32 -1.99 -11.18 1.28
N ASP A 33 -3.12 -11.27 1.96
CA ASP A 33 -3.89 -12.49 2.23
C ASP A 33 -5.15 -12.63 1.36
N ILE A 34 -5.46 -11.60 0.57
CA ILE A 34 -6.61 -11.53 -0.33
C ILE A 34 -6.22 -11.05 -1.73
N ALA A 35 -7.08 -11.33 -2.72
CA ALA A 35 -6.90 -10.88 -4.10
C ALA A 35 -6.71 -9.36 -4.15
N SER A 36 -5.58 -8.94 -4.74
CA SER A 36 -5.11 -7.56 -4.70
C SER A 36 -4.62 -7.10 -6.06
N ALA A 37 -4.89 -5.84 -6.37
CA ALA A 37 -4.16 -5.07 -7.34
C ALA A 37 -2.75 -4.79 -6.79
N ILE A 38 -1.73 -4.89 -7.65
CA ILE A 38 -0.33 -4.73 -7.25
C ILE A 38 0.38 -3.66 -8.08
N THR A 39 1.24 -2.89 -7.41
CA THR A 39 2.21 -2.01 -8.06
C THR A 39 3.57 -2.23 -7.42
N THR A 40 4.58 -2.46 -8.25
CA THR A 40 5.95 -2.70 -7.81
C THR A 40 6.77 -1.44 -8.05
N HIS A 41 7.37 -0.93 -6.98
CA HIS A 41 8.27 0.19 -7.04
C HIS A 41 9.67 -0.28 -7.42
N SER A 42 10.38 0.51 -8.23
CA SER A 42 11.75 0.20 -8.70
C SER A 42 12.78 0.09 -7.56
N ALA A 43 12.44 0.56 -6.36
CA ALA A 43 13.27 0.43 -5.16
C ALA A 43 13.21 -0.95 -4.50
N GLY A 44 12.38 -1.89 -5.00
CA GLY A 44 12.31 -3.26 -4.46
C GLY A 44 11.23 -3.45 -3.39
N PHE A 45 10.08 -2.77 -3.51
CA PHE A 45 8.91 -3.06 -2.70
C PHE A 45 7.64 -3.08 -3.56
N THR A 46 6.64 -3.83 -3.12
CA THR A 46 5.35 -3.97 -3.78
C THR A 46 4.25 -3.53 -2.85
N ILE A 47 3.35 -2.67 -3.34
CA ILE A 47 2.12 -2.31 -2.65
C ILE A 47 1.00 -3.20 -3.18
N HIS A 48 0.24 -3.79 -2.27
CA HIS A 48 -0.93 -4.59 -2.55
C HIS A 48 -2.16 -3.83 -2.05
N ALA A 49 -3.07 -3.50 -2.95
CA ALA A 49 -4.36 -2.93 -2.64
C ALA A 49 -5.44 -3.98 -2.94
N PRO A 50 -6.28 -4.36 -1.97
CA PRO A 50 -7.38 -5.30 -2.21
C PRO A 50 -8.19 -4.89 -3.42
N GLN A 51 -8.65 -5.87 -4.19
CA GLN A 51 -9.48 -5.61 -5.37
C GLN A 51 -10.84 -6.31 -5.19
N PRO A 52 -11.86 -5.61 -4.64
CA PRO A 52 -13.20 -6.17 -4.50
C PRO A 52 -13.82 -6.53 -5.87
N PRO A 53 -14.80 -7.46 -5.90
CA PRO A 53 -15.49 -7.82 -7.13
C PRO A 53 -16.07 -6.60 -7.87
N GLY A 54 -15.93 -6.57 -9.20
CA GLY A 54 -16.41 -5.46 -10.04
C GLY A 54 -15.46 -4.27 -10.15
N TRP A 55 -14.37 -4.23 -9.39
CA TRP A 55 -13.32 -3.23 -9.56
C TRP A 55 -12.35 -3.63 -10.67
N SER A 56 -12.01 -2.66 -11.52
CA SER A 56 -11.02 -2.79 -12.58
C SER A 56 -9.75 -2.02 -12.20
N THR A 57 -8.60 -2.52 -12.62
CA THR A 57 -7.29 -1.93 -12.28
C THR A 57 -6.53 -1.54 -13.54
N ARG A 58 -5.82 -0.42 -13.49
CA ARG A 58 -4.90 0.02 -14.54
C ARG A 58 -3.59 0.55 -13.92
N PRO A 59 -2.41 0.20 -14.45
CA PRO A 59 -1.16 0.82 -14.04
C PRO A 59 -1.12 2.29 -14.47
N VAL A 60 -0.36 3.11 -13.74
CA VAL A 60 -0.11 4.51 -14.07
C VAL A 60 1.30 4.68 -14.62
N GLU A 61 1.44 5.49 -15.66
CA GLU A 61 2.76 5.85 -16.20
C GLU A 61 3.58 6.58 -15.11
N GLY A 62 4.83 6.17 -14.92
CA GLY A 62 5.68 6.69 -13.84
C GLY A 62 5.58 5.93 -12.51
N GLY A 63 4.75 4.89 -12.43
CA GLY A 63 4.60 4.03 -11.25
C GLY A 63 3.33 4.31 -10.46
N GLY A 64 2.74 3.25 -9.90
CA GLY A 64 1.45 3.30 -9.22
C GLY A 64 0.36 2.52 -9.95
N LEU A 65 -0.84 2.52 -9.38
CA LEU A 65 -2.01 1.89 -9.98
C LEU A 65 -3.28 2.69 -9.65
N VAL A 66 -4.29 2.53 -10.49
CA VAL A 66 -5.65 3.04 -10.27
C VAL A 66 -6.61 1.87 -10.28
N LEU A 67 -7.36 1.71 -9.19
CA LEU A 67 -8.58 0.91 -9.18
C LEU A 67 -9.76 1.84 -9.47
N HIS A 68 -10.71 1.38 -10.26
CA HIS A 68 -11.94 2.11 -10.51
C HIS A 68 -13.13 1.14 -10.61
N ARG A 69 -14.28 1.63 -10.18
CA ARG A 69 -15.56 0.97 -10.34
C ARG A 69 -16.53 1.93 -11.02
N PHE A 70 -17.26 1.39 -11.97
CA PHE A 70 -18.31 2.09 -12.70
C PHE A 70 -19.54 1.20 -12.73
N ASP A 71 -20.68 1.70 -12.27
CA ASP A 71 -21.95 0.98 -12.32
C ASP A 71 -22.99 1.84 -13.05
N ILE A 72 -23.84 1.21 -13.86
CA ILE A 72 -25.05 1.84 -14.38
C ILE A 72 -26.12 1.77 -13.29
N ILE A 73 -26.80 2.89 -13.03
CA ILE A 73 -27.81 3.00 -11.99
C ILE A 73 -29.14 3.40 -12.63
N GLU A 74 -30.04 2.42 -12.76
CA GLU A 74 -31.39 2.66 -13.28
C GLU A 74 -32.13 3.67 -12.38
N GLY A 75 -32.68 4.71 -13.00
CA GLY A 75 -33.46 5.75 -12.31
C GLY A 75 -32.65 6.81 -11.56
N ALA A 76 -31.31 6.80 -11.62
CA ALA A 76 -30.48 7.88 -11.10
C ALA A 76 -30.19 8.96 -12.15
N ASP A 77 -29.89 10.18 -11.70
CA ASP A 77 -29.37 11.28 -12.51
C ASP A 77 -28.08 11.84 -11.88
N PRO A 78 -26.89 11.64 -12.50
CA PRO A 78 -26.69 10.88 -13.73
C PRO A 78 -26.94 9.37 -13.53
N PRO A 79 -27.24 8.60 -14.60
CA PRO A 79 -27.59 7.17 -14.51
C PRO A 79 -26.36 6.28 -14.32
N PHE A 80 -25.34 6.78 -13.62
CA PHE A 80 -24.11 6.06 -13.35
C PHE A 80 -23.49 6.46 -12.02
N GLY A 81 -22.83 5.48 -11.40
CA GLY A 81 -21.98 5.65 -10.25
C GLY A 81 -20.51 5.43 -10.62
N MET A 82 -19.62 6.14 -9.95
CA MET A 82 -18.18 5.95 -10.09
C MET A 82 -17.48 6.09 -8.74
N ALA A 83 -16.46 5.26 -8.53
CA ALA A 83 -15.47 5.47 -7.49
C ALA A 83 -14.08 5.12 -8.02
N THR A 84 -13.08 5.87 -7.58
CA THR A 84 -11.68 5.69 -7.97
C THR A 84 -10.81 5.58 -6.73
N VAL A 85 -9.81 4.70 -6.77
CA VAL A 85 -8.73 4.60 -5.81
C VAL A 85 -7.40 4.68 -6.56
N THR A 86 -6.59 5.67 -6.22
CA THR A 86 -5.25 5.86 -6.78
C THR A 86 -4.22 5.47 -5.73
N VAL A 87 -3.31 4.56 -6.07
CA VAL A 87 -2.15 4.20 -5.26
C VAL A 87 -0.93 4.79 -5.92
N ALA A 88 -0.29 5.74 -5.22
CA ALA A 88 0.85 6.49 -5.71
C ALA A 88 2.02 6.42 -4.73
N THR A 89 3.23 6.39 -5.30
CA THR A 89 4.50 6.49 -4.60
C THR A 89 5.26 7.69 -5.15
N PHE A 90 5.86 8.48 -4.27
CA PHE A 90 6.57 9.70 -4.67
C PHE A 90 8.08 9.57 -4.44
N SER A 91 8.83 10.56 -4.91
CA SER A 91 10.27 10.65 -4.70
C SER A 91 10.63 10.51 -3.22
N PRO A 92 11.63 9.69 -2.87
CA PRO A 92 11.98 9.44 -1.48
C PRO A 92 12.56 10.68 -0.79
N ALA A 93 12.30 10.80 0.51
CA ALA A 93 12.88 11.80 1.39
C ALA A 93 13.89 11.18 2.36
N LYS A 94 14.69 12.02 3.00
CA LYS A 94 15.68 11.60 4.02
C LYS A 94 15.07 11.33 5.40
N THR A 95 13.88 11.86 5.67
CA THR A 95 13.18 11.72 6.95
C THR A 95 11.71 11.38 6.71
N ALA A 96 11.10 10.68 7.67
CA ALA A 96 9.66 10.39 7.64
C ALA A 96 8.84 11.69 7.55
N ASP A 97 9.16 12.69 8.37
CA ASP A 97 8.45 13.98 8.37
C ASP A 97 8.49 14.69 7.02
N ALA A 98 9.63 14.66 6.33
CA ALA A 98 9.75 15.25 5.01
C ALA A 98 8.91 14.49 3.98
N ALA A 99 8.88 13.15 4.06
CA ALA A 99 8.03 12.34 3.20
C ALA A 99 6.53 12.63 3.43
N ILE A 100 6.08 12.68 4.69
CA ILE A 100 4.69 13.04 5.03
C ILE A 100 4.36 14.47 4.58
N ASN A 101 5.30 15.42 4.73
CA ASN A 101 5.07 16.79 4.29
C ASN A 101 4.87 16.89 2.78
N THR A 102 5.55 16.07 1.96
CA THR A 102 5.29 15.96 0.52
C THR A 102 3.83 15.57 0.26
N LEU A 103 3.30 14.56 0.94
CA LEU A 103 1.91 14.11 0.77
C LEU A 103 0.91 15.20 1.16
N ARG A 104 1.17 15.91 2.26
CA ARG A 104 0.33 17.02 2.72
C ARG A 104 0.26 18.17 1.72
N ILE A 105 1.36 18.48 1.04
CA ILE A 105 1.41 19.53 0.01
C ILE A 105 0.64 19.10 -1.26
N LEU A 106 0.67 17.81 -1.60
CA LEU A 106 0.00 17.27 -2.77
C LEU A 106 -1.51 17.11 -2.60
N ARG A 107 -2.00 17.05 -1.36
CA ARG A 107 -3.44 16.96 -1.10
C ARG A 107 -4.15 18.17 -1.71
N PRO A 108 -5.29 17.99 -2.39
CA PRO A 108 -6.06 19.09 -2.94
C PRO A 108 -6.32 20.15 -1.86
N SER A 109 -5.82 21.35 -2.11
CA SER A 109 -6.13 22.56 -1.34
C SER A 109 -7.29 23.32 -1.98
N GLU A 110 -8.20 22.61 -2.66
CA GLU A 110 -9.36 23.24 -3.30
C GLU A 110 -10.08 24.10 -2.27
N SER A 111 -10.53 25.30 -2.69
CA SER A 111 -11.06 26.33 -1.78
C SER A 111 -12.22 25.85 -0.91
N ASP A 112 -12.88 24.77 -1.34
CA ASP A 112 -14.11 24.23 -0.76
C ASP A 112 -13.89 22.83 -0.17
N TRP A 113 -12.64 22.34 -0.10
CA TRP A 113 -12.36 21.07 0.56
C TRP A 113 -12.38 21.24 2.08
N HIS A 114 -13.24 20.48 2.74
CA HIS A 114 -13.41 20.47 4.18
C HIS A 114 -13.00 19.12 4.75
N ARG A 115 -11.96 19.13 5.58
CA ARG A 115 -11.56 17.96 6.37
C ARG A 115 -12.65 17.65 7.40
N THR A 116 -13.15 16.42 7.38
CA THR A 116 -14.18 15.95 8.31
C THR A 116 -13.63 14.97 9.35
N ARG A 117 -12.59 14.20 9.00
CA ARG A 117 -11.93 13.26 9.92
C ARG A 117 -10.43 13.22 9.66
N SER A 118 -9.67 12.96 10.73
CA SER A 118 -8.24 12.67 10.66
C SER A 118 -7.90 11.72 11.79
N GLU A 119 -7.26 10.60 11.47
CA GLU A 119 -6.82 9.62 12.47
C GLU A 119 -5.53 8.93 12.07
N GLU A 120 -4.86 8.37 13.06
CA GLU A 120 -3.72 7.48 12.86
C GLU A 120 -4.19 6.03 12.79
N VAL A 121 -3.65 5.30 11.81
CA VAL A 121 -3.88 3.86 11.60
C VAL A 121 -2.54 3.15 11.38
N GLN A 122 -2.53 1.83 11.43
CA GLN A 122 -1.32 1.03 11.25
C GLN A 122 -1.38 0.22 9.95
N ILE A 123 -0.31 0.25 9.16
CA ILE A 123 -0.14 -0.55 7.94
C ILE A 123 1.20 -1.27 7.99
N CYS A 124 1.19 -2.59 8.10
CA CYS A 124 2.42 -3.40 8.21
C CYS A 124 3.39 -2.89 9.31
N GLY A 125 2.89 -2.35 10.43
CA GLY A 125 3.73 -1.76 11.48
C GLY A 125 4.27 -0.35 11.18
N ASN A 126 3.80 0.29 10.11
CA ASN A 126 4.04 1.70 9.83
C ASN A 126 2.83 2.53 10.28
N THR A 127 3.10 3.65 10.95
CA THR A 127 2.08 4.66 11.21
C THR A 127 1.65 5.33 9.91
N ALA A 128 0.36 5.28 9.65
CA ALA A 128 -0.30 5.94 8.54
C ALA A 128 -1.34 6.94 9.06
N HIS A 129 -1.65 7.94 8.26
CA HIS A 129 -2.71 8.90 8.51
C HIS A 129 -3.85 8.66 7.54
N LEU A 130 -5.04 8.37 8.07
CA LEU A 130 -6.27 8.39 7.30
C LEU A 130 -6.93 9.76 7.47
N THR A 131 -6.95 10.55 6.41
CA THR A 131 -7.66 11.82 6.36
C THR A 131 -8.87 11.71 5.45
N THR A 132 -10.05 12.07 5.96
CA THR A 132 -11.27 12.16 5.18
C THR A 132 -11.68 13.62 5.02
N GLY A 133 -12.17 13.97 3.83
CA GLY A 133 -12.79 15.26 3.59
C GLY A 133 -13.68 15.24 2.37
N THR A 134 -14.44 16.30 2.20
CA THR A 134 -15.38 16.46 1.09
C THR A 134 -15.27 17.87 0.54
N ASN A 135 -15.51 18.03 -0.75
CA ASN A 135 -15.91 19.30 -1.35
C ASN A 135 -17.37 19.19 -1.83
N ALA A 136 -17.85 20.14 -2.63
CA ALA A 136 -19.22 20.15 -3.13
C ALA A 136 -19.59 18.96 -4.04
N ILE A 137 -18.60 18.28 -4.63
CA ILE A 137 -18.81 17.31 -5.71
C ILE A 137 -18.35 15.91 -5.30
N ALA A 138 -17.28 15.81 -4.51
CA ALA A 138 -16.61 14.56 -4.18
C ALA A 138 -16.24 14.45 -2.69
N HIS A 139 -16.34 13.21 -2.22
CA HIS A 139 -15.75 12.70 -1.00
C HIS A 139 -14.38 12.09 -1.31
N HIS A 140 -13.43 12.32 -0.41
CA HIS A 140 -12.07 11.83 -0.49
C HIS A 140 -11.64 11.20 0.84
N ASP A 141 -10.96 10.06 0.73
CA ASP A 141 -10.14 9.51 1.80
C ASP A 141 -8.69 9.44 1.32
N TYR A 142 -7.76 9.89 2.15
CA TYR A 142 -6.33 9.83 1.91
C TYR A 142 -5.70 8.97 2.99
N LEU A 143 -5.22 7.79 2.62
CA LEU A 143 -4.40 6.94 3.48
C LEU A 143 -2.94 7.15 3.10
N GLU A 144 -2.20 7.79 4.00
CA GLU A 144 -0.88 8.37 3.72
C GLU A 144 0.14 7.91 4.74
N PHE A 145 1.31 7.49 4.28
CA PHE A 145 2.39 7.09 5.19
C PHE A 145 3.76 7.18 4.53
N ALA A 146 4.79 7.22 5.37
CA ALA A 146 6.17 7.19 4.95
C ALA A 146 6.71 5.76 5.11
N TYR A 147 7.02 5.09 4.00
CA TYR A 147 7.55 3.73 4.03
C TYR A 147 9.08 3.74 4.12
N PRO A 148 9.69 3.21 5.20
CA PRO A 148 11.13 3.17 5.34
C PRO A 148 11.72 2.03 4.50
N LEU A 149 12.74 2.34 3.70
CA LEU A 149 13.52 1.35 2.97
C LEU A 149 14.95 1.85 2.79
N GLY A 150 15.92 1.11 3.36
CA GLY A 150 17.30 1.56 3.44
C GLY A 150 17.44 2.83 4.30
N ASP A 151 18.10 3.85 3.75
CA ASP A 151 18.32 5.16 4.37
C ASP A 151 17.26 6.22 3.98
N LYS A 152 16.15 5.78 3.39
CA LYS A 152 15.15 6.65 2.77
C LYS A 152 13.73 6.33 3.24
N PHE A 153 12.87 7.33 3.09
CA PHE A 153 11.44 7.24 3.33
C PHE A 153 10.68 7.54 2.05
N TYR A 154 9.89 6.57 1.58
CA TYR A 154 9.07 6.70 0.38
C TYR A 154 7.69 7.21 0.79
N PRO A 155 7.25 8.39 0.32
CA PRO A 155 5.89 8.85 0.54
C PRO A 155 4.93 7.99 -0.28
N ILE A 156 3.95 7.38 0.40
CA ILE A 156 2.92 6.55 -0.22
C ILE A 156 1.55 7.15 0.09
N GLN A 157 0.72 7.30 -0.93
CA GLN A 157 -0.66 7.77 -0.81
C GLN A 157 -1.59 6.79 -1.51
N ILE A 158 -2.64 6.40 -0.79
CA ILE A 158 -3.82 5.74 -1.35
C ILE A 158 -4.97 6.73 -1.23
N ALA A 159 -5.34 7.34 -2.34
CA ALA A 159 -6.37 8.37 -2.42
C ALA A 159 -7.64 7.82 -3.04
N THR A 160 -8.78 7.99 -2.37
CA THR A 160 -10.10 7.72 -2.92
C THR A 160 -10.72 8.99 -3.45
N GLN A 161 -11.53 8.86 -4.50
CA GLN A 161 -12.39 9.91 -5.01
C GLN A 161 -13.72 9.30 -5.41
N THR A 162 -14.79 9.78 -4.77
CA THR A 162 -16.15 9.30 -5.02
C THR A 162 -17.10 10.49 -5.03
N PRO A 163 -17.97 10.66 -6.04
CA PRO A 163 -19.00 11.69 -6.00
C PRO A 163 -19.83 11.58 -4.72
N VAL A 164 -20.18 12.70 -4.09
CA VAL A 164 -20.87 12.71 -2.78
C VAL A 164 -22.15 11.86 -2.79
N ALA A 165 -22.92 11.93 -3.88
CA ALA A 165 -24.15 11.15 -4.07
C ALA A 165 -23.92 9.61 -4.09
N ASN A 166 -22.70 9.17 -4.36
CA ASN A 166 -22.34 7.75 -4.53
C ASN A 166 -21.56 7.17 -3.34
N VAL A 167 -21.26 7.97 -2.30
CA VAL A 167 -20.41 7.51 -1.19
C VAL A 167 -20.99 6.28 -0.50
N SER A 168 -22.28 6.29 -0.17
CA SER A 168 -22.94 5.17 0.51
C SER A 168 -22.88 3.87 -0.29
N ARG A 169 -22.94 3.96 -1.63
CA ARG A 169 -22.86 2.82 -2.54
C ARG A 169 -21.48 2.16 -2.52
N TYR A 170 -20.42 2.95 -2.45
CA TYR A 170 -19.04 2.46 -2.57
C TYR A 170 -18.30 2.30 -1.23
N ARG A 171 -18.88 2.78 -0.12
CA ARG A 171 -18.21 2.84 1.18
C ARG A 171 -17.61 1.51 1.63
N ALA A 172 -18.37 0.42 1.56
CA ALA A 172 -17.90 -0.89 2.01
C ALA A 172 -16.69 -1.40 1.22
N ASP A 173 -16.69 -1.19 -0.11
CA ASP A 173 -15.55 -1.55 -0.96
C ASP A 173 -14.35 -0.66 -0.65
N LEU A 174 -14.55 0.66 -0.51
CA LEU A 174 -13.49 1.60 -0.18
C LEU A 174 -12.86 1.29 1.19
N ASP A 175 -13.67 0.92 2.19
CA ASP A 175 -13.18 0.51 3.51
C ASP A 175 -12.37 -0.79 3.42
N THR A 176 -12.82 -1.75 2.61
CA THR A 176 -12.08 -2.98 2.34
C THR A 176 -10.73 -2.67 1.69
N ILE A 177 -10.71 -1.81 0.67
CA ILE A 177 -9.48 -1.43 -0.03
C ILE A 177 -8.51 -0.73 0.93
N LEU A 178 -8.96 0.30 1.66
CA LEU A 178 -8.11 1.10 2.54
C LEU A 178 -7.57 0.31 3.73
N SER A 179 -8.40 -0.47 4.41
CA SER A 179 -7.98 -1.27 5.58
C SER A 179 -7.13 -2.49 5.21
N GLY A 180 -7.28 -3.00 3.97
CA GLY A 180 -6.55 -4.14 3.47
C GLY A 180 -5.28 -3.80 2.71
N VAL A 181 -4.82 -2.53 2.67
CA VAL A 181 -3.53 -2.19 2.06
C VAL A 181 -2.38 -2.94 2.76
N ARG A 182 -1.50 -3.54 1.96
CA ARG A 182 -0.37 -4.36 2.40
C ARG A 182 0.89 -4.00 1.60
N ILE A 183 2.07 -4.26 2.16
CA ILE A 183 3.35 -3.92 1.53
C ILE A 183 4.31 -5.07 1.74
N SER A 184 4.98 -5.50 0.69
CA SER A 184 6.04 -6.50 0.77
C SER A 184 7.35 -5.91 0.26
N ALA A 185 8.43 -6.08 1.04
CA ALA A 185 9.79 -5.89 0.54
C ALA A 185 10.19 -7.09 -0.32
N GLN A 186 10.98 -6.84 -1.36
CA GLN A 186 11.62 -7.88 -2.17
C GLN A 186 13.00 -8.23 -1.63
#